data_AF-A0A9W9TFK0-F1
#
_entry.id   AF-A0A9W9TFK0-F1
#
_cell.length_a   1.000
_cell.length_b   1.000
_cell.length_c   1.000
_cell.angle_alpha   90.00
_cell.angle_beta   90.00
_cell.angle_gamma   90.00
#
_symmetry.space_group_name_H-M   'P 1'
#
loop_
_entity.id
_entity.type
_entity.pdbx_description
1 polymer ?
#
loop_
_entity_poly.entity_id
_entity_poly.type
_entity_poly.pdbx_seq_one_letter_code
_entity_poly.pdbx_strand_id
1 'polypeptide(L)'
;MPAKSLAYALFKNVVDYADRYRGMERVVIHDHEAFADITLTDERHGTWHTPPHWIDSVSHLAGLVMNGSDASNTRDYFYVTPGCQSFRLLEPLKPGPVTGITSACSLSPDEPHMYAGDLYILREDQIVGMISQLKFRKVPRLLMDRFFSPRAAAKEASSTAVVASVPATTSPTAPSAMKSTGISLPASQEQLPQSTPSSLSAGSSEPSLDGAETPEEKEPAAGCIPEVSGVPGKCLELIAHETGLSVTDLTADATFVQLGVDSLMSLVLSEKLRSELGLEIKSSLFLECPTVGNLTCWLEQYC
;
A
#
# COMPACT_ATOMS: atom_id res chain seq x y z
N MET A 1 1.23 -32.74 2.02
CA MET A 1 2.10 -32.49 3.20
C MET A 1 3.29 -31.58 2.88
N PRO A 2 4.26 -31.91 1.98
CA PRO A 2 5.43 -31.03 1.78
C PRO A 2 5.12 -29.68 1.09
N ALA A 3 4.14 -29.64 0.18
CA ALA A 3 3.80 -28.44 -0.59
C ALA A 3 3.26 -27.28 0.28
N LYS A 4 2.33 -27.55 1.21
CA LYS A 4 1.78 -26.57 2.17
C LYS A 4 2.88 -25.89 2.99
N SER A 5 3.80 -26.68 3.55
CA SER A 5 4.89 -26.15 4.36
C SER A 5 5.84 -25.28 3.53
N LEU A 6 6.05 -25.59 2.25
CA LEU A 6 6.93 -24.81 1.39
C LEU A 6 6.30 -23.48 0.97
N ALA A 7 5.02 -23.47 0.59
CA ALA A 7 4.31 -22.25 0.20
C ALA A 7 4.34 -21.20 1.33
N TYR A 8 4.02 -21.60 2.56
CA TYR A 8 4.08 -20.69 3.71
C TYR A 8 5.50 -20.36 4.16
N ALA A 9 6.49 -21.23 3.90
CA ALA A 9 7.90 -20.90 4.13
C ALA A 9 8.40 -19.80 3.16
N LEU A 10 7.99 -19.84 1.89
CA LEU A 10 8.27 -18.78 0.92
C LEU A 10 7.60 -17.47 1.33
N PHE A 11 6.34 -17.55 1.76
CA PHE A 11 5.57 -16.37 2.13
C PHE A 11 6.11 -15.67 3.39
N LYS A 12 6.77 -16.44 4.28
CA LYS A 12 7.33 -15.96 5.55
C LYS A 12 8.37 -14.85 5.41
N ASN A 13 8.93 -14.65 4.20
CA ASN A 13 9.80 -13.51 3.89
C ASN A 13 9.10 -12.14 4.01
N VAL A 14 7.76 -12.13 4.01
CA VAL A 14 6.93 -10.94 4.14
C VAL A 14 5.88 -11.10 5.24
N VAL A 15 5.22 -12.27 5.34
CA VAL A 15 4.13 -12.50 6.29
C VAL A 15 4.26 -13.87 6.97
N ASP A 16 4.29 -13.89 8.31
CA ASP A 16 4.22 -15.13 9.10
C ASP A 16 2.77 -15.44 9.50
N TYR A 17 2.07 -16.21 8.65
CA TYR A 17 0.68 -16.58 8.89
C TYR A 17 0.54 -17.53 10.10
N ALA A 18 -0.41 -17.25 10.99
CA ALA A 18 -0.82 -18.19 12.04
C ALA A 18 -1.54 -19.40 11.44
N ASP A 19 -1.53 -20.55 12.14
CA ASP A 19 -2.00 -21.83 11.58
C ASP A 19 -3.43 -21.80 11.05
N ARG A 20 -4.35 -21.06 11.70
CA ARG A 20 -5.75 -20.92 11.23
C ARG A 20 -5.90 -20.20 9.89
N TYR A 21 -4.89 -19.42 9.48
CA TYR A 21 -4.85 -18.75 8.18
C TYR A 21 -4.20 -19.62 7.11
N ARG A 22 -3.61 -20.77 7.46
CA ARG A 22 -2.85 -21.60 6.52
C ARG A 22 -3.76 -22.55 5.73
N GLY A 23 -4.64 -22.00 4.90
CA GLY A 23 -5.60 -22.78 4.11
C GLY A 23 -5.03 -23.45 2.86
N MET A 24 -3.95 -22.94 2.25
CA MET A 24 -3.38 -23.49 1.01
C MET A 24 -2.75 -24.87 1.25
N GLU A 25 -3.21 -25.89 0.53
CA GLU A 25 -2.72 -27.27 0.62
C GLU A 25 -1.75 -27.62 -0.51
N ARG A 26 -2.09 -27.19 -1.72
CA ARG A 26 -1.27 -27.32 -2.93
C ARG A 26 -1.32 -26.01 -3.67
N VAL A 27 -0.16 -25.60 -4.18
CA VAL A 27 -0.03 -24.39 -4.98
C VAL A 27 0.83 -24.73 -6.19
N VAL A 28 0.39 -24.29 -7.35
CA VAL A 28 1.17 -24.27 -8.60
C VAL A 28 1.27 -22.81 -9.00
N ILE A 29 2.49 -22.32 -9.18
CA ILE A 29 2.77 -20.94 -9.59
C ILE A 29 3.53 -20.98 -10.91
N HIS A 30 3.14 -20.12 -11.84
CA HIS A 30 3.84 -19.88 -13.09
C HIS A 30 3.80 -18.39 -13.39
N ASP A 31 4.95 -17.73 -13.36
CA ASP A 31 5.08 -16.28 -13.46
C ASP A 31 4.16 -15.54 -12.47
N HIS A 32 3.26 -14.69 -12.98
CA HIS A 32 2.27 -13.95 -12.18
C HIS A 32 0.90 -14.65 -12.12
N GLU A 33 0.86 -15.95 -12.39
CA GLU A 33 -0.33 -16.78 -12.31
C GLU A 33 -0.16 -17.91 -11.29
N ALA A 34 -1.25 -18.29 -10.62
CA ALA A 34 -1.24 -19.45 -9.75
C ALA A 34 -2.59 -20.13 -9.65
N PHE A 35 -2.52 -21.43 -9.32
CA PHE A 35 -3.63 -22.26 -8.93
C PHE A 35 -3.39 -22.84 -7.54
N ALA A 36 -4.41 -22.88 -6.68
CA ALA A 36 -4.32 -23.55 -5.39
C ALA A 36 -5.54 -24.37 -5.01
N ASP A 37 -5.28 -25.50 -4.33
CA ASP A 37 -6.28 -26.20 -3.53
C ASP A 37 -6.22 -25.66 -2.11
N ILE A 38 -7.37 -25.29 -1.54
CA ILE A 38 -7.49 -24.71 -0.21
C ILE A 38 -8.40 -25.57 0.66
N THR A 39 -8.09 -25.67 1.95
CA THR A 39 -8.98 -26.26 2.95
C THR A 39 -9.27 -25.23 4.03
N LEU A 40 -10.55 -24.90 4.20
CA LEU A 40 -11.03 -23.98 5.23
C LEU A 40 -11.29 -24.75 6.53
N THR A 41 -10.78 -24.23 7.63
CA THR A 41 -10.91 -24.88 8.95
C THR A 41 -12.33 -24.83 9.49
N ASP A 42 -12.70 -25.82 10.28
CA ASP A 42 -14.05 -25.92 10.88
C ASP A 42 -14.28 -24.86 11.97
N GLU A 43 -13.21 -24.46 12.65
CA GLU A 43 -13.24 -23.47 13.73
C GLU A 43 -13.46 -22.06 13.21
N ARG A 44 -14.51 -21.39 13.71
CA ARG A 44 -14.86 -20.01 13.32
C ARG A 44 -14.17 -18.93 14.15
N HIS A 45 -13.63 -19.27 15.32
CA HIS A 45 -13.00 -18.34 16.27
C HIS A 45 -13.85 -17.08 16.55
N GLY A 46 -15.14 -17.28 16.83
CA GLY A 46 -16.08 -16.19 17.16
C GLY A 46 -17.30 -16.16 16.25
N THR A 47 -18.09 -15.09 16.39
CA THR A 47 -19.32 -14.86 15.62
C THR A 47 -19.03 -13.89 14.49
N TRP A 48 -19.09 -14.40 13.26
CA TRP A 48 -18.79 -13.64 12.05
C TRP A 48 -19.89 -13.86 11.01
N HIS A 49 -20.09 -12.88 10.11
CA HIS A 49 -20.79 -13.14 8.85
C HIS A 49 -19.99 -14.18 8.04
N THR A 50 -18.73 -13.85 7.75
CA THR A 50 -17.74 -14.75 7.15
C THR A 50 -16.45 -14.65 7.97
N PRO A 51 -15.91 -15.77 8.49
CA PRO A 51 -14.69 -15.75 9.28
C PRO A 51 -13.50 -15.12 8.52
N PRO A 52 -12.78 -14.15 9.11
CA PRO A 52 -11.68 -13.46 8.42
C PRO A 52 -10.58 -14.39 7.92
N HIS A 53 -10.24 -15.44 8.66
CA HIS A 53 -9.24 -16.42 8.25
C HIS A 53 -9.68 -17.27 7.06
N TRP A 54 -10.98 -17.41 6.82
CA TRP A 54 -11.48 -18.05 5.59
C TRP A 54 -11.35 -17.13 4.39
N ILE A 55 -11.71 -15.85 4.55
CA ILE A 55 -11.58 -14.84 3.48
C ILE A 55 -10.11 -14.72 3.09
N ASP A 56 -9.22 -14.59 4.07
CA ASP A 56 -7.78 -14.43 3.80
C ASP A 56 -7.20 -15.66 3.12
N SER A 57 -7.55 -16.87 3.57
CA SER A 57 -7.10 -18.12 2.95
C SER A 57 -7.41 -18.16 1.45
N VAL A 58 -8.62 -17.77 1.04
CA VAL A 58 -9.01 -17.74 -0.39
C VAL A 58 -8.44 -16.55 -1.18
N SER A 59 -7.96 -15.52 -0.50
CA SER A 59 -7.48 -14.28 -1.13
C SER A 59 -5.96 -14.22 -1.25
N HIS A 60 -5.24 -14.78 -0.28
CA HIS A 60 -3.80 -14.55 -0.16
C HIS A 60 -2.93 -15.34 -1.14
N LEU A 61 -3.54 -16.19 -1.99
CA LEU A 61 -2.85 -16.82 -3.11
C LEU A 61 -2.19 -15.76 -4.01
N ALA A 62 -2.89 -14.68 -4.31
CA ALA A 62 -2.33 -13.57 -5.10
C ALA A 62 -1.16 -12.89 -4.38
N GLY A 63 -1.21 -12.78 -3.05
CA GLY A 63 -0.09 -12.27 -2.27
C GLY A 63 1.13 -13.20 -2.35
N LEU A 64 0.91 -14.52 -2.40
CA LEU A 64 1.99 -15.50 -2.59
C LEU A 64 2.56 -15.42 -4.01
N VAL A 65 1.73 -15.20 -5.04
CA VAL A 65 2.21 -14.96 -6.41
C VAL A 65 3.18 -13.77 -6.44
N MET A 66 2.80 -12.65 -5.81
CA MET A 66 3.62 -11.44 -5.84
C MET A 66 4.87 -11.52 -4.94
N ASN A 67 4.82 -12.25 -3.82
CA ASN A 67 5.89 -12.24 -2.82
C ASN A 67 6.67 -13.57 -2.71
N GLY A 68 6.25 -14.61 -3.40
CA GLY A 68 6.82 -15.96 -3.32
C GLY A 68 7.30 -16.54 -4.66
N SER A 69 7.07 -15.83 -5.78
CA SER A 69 7.59 -16.20 -7.10
C SER A 69 8.90 -15.48 -7.42
N ASP A 70 9.64 -16.00 -8.39
CA ASP A 70 10.82 -15.37 -9.02
C ASP A 70 10.44 -14.37 -10.12
N ALA A 71 9.17 -14.30 -10.50
CA ALA A 71 8.64 -13.35 -11.48
C ALA A 71 8.64 -11.89 -10.96
N SER A 72 8.66 -11.72 -9.64
CA SER A 72 8.70 -10.42 -8.96
C SER A 72 10.05 -10.21 -8.27
N ASN A 73 10.56 -8.97 -8.28
CA ASN A 73 11.73 -8.63 -7.46
C ASN A 73 11.32 -8.55 -5.97
N THR A 74 11.41 -9.69 -5.29
CA THR A 74 11.11 -9.86 -3.85
C THR A 74 12.32 -9.61 -2.94
N ARG A 75 13.51 -9.45 -3.55
CA ARG A 75 14.76 -9.14 -2.84
C ARG A 75 14.77 -7.69 -2.37
N ASP A 76 14.45 -6.77 -3.26
CA ASP A 76 14.54 -5.33 -2.98
C ASP A 76 13.16 -4.74 -2.64
N TYR A 77 12.06 -5.43 -3.00
CA TYR A 77 10.69 -4.97 -2.77
C TYR A 77 9.82 -6.05 -2.10
N PHE A 78 8.72 -5.61 -1.50
CA PHE A 78 7.61 -6.45 -1.07
C PHE A 78 6.31 -5.84 -1.57
N TYR A 79 5.27 -6.67 -1.70
CA TYR A 79 4.02 -6.30 -2.34
C TYR A 79 2.88 -6.42 -1.33
N VAL A 80 2.21 -5.31 -1.03
CA VAL A 80 1.13 -5.25 -0.03
C VAL A 80 -0.17 -4.89 -0.71
N THR A 81 -1.26 -5.55 -0.33
CA THR A 81 -2.58 -5.23 -0.87
C THR A 81 -3.20 -4.02 -0.18
N PRO A 82 -3.51 -2.92 -0.91
CA PRO A 82 -4.32 -1.83 -0.36
C PRO A 82 -5.82 -2.15 -0.39
N GLY A 83 -6.23 -3.20 -1.11
CA GLY A 83 -7.62 -3.62 -1.25
C GLY A 83 -7.93 -4.23 -2.62
N CYS A 84 -9.22 -4.42 -2.86
CA CYS A 84 -9.77 -4.90 -4.12
C CYS A 84 -10.93 -3.99 -4.58
N GLN A 85 -11.27 -4.03 -5.87
CA GLN A 85 -12.46 -3.32 -6.36
C GLN A 85 -13.75 -4.00 -5.90
N SER A 86 -13.79 -5.33 -5.89
CA SER A 86 -14.97 -6.05 -5.41
C SER A 86 -14.63 -7.44 -4.88
N PHE A 87 -15.43 -7.91 -3.91
CA PHE A 87 -15.39 -9.26 -3.39
C PHE A 87 -16.82 -9.82 -3.42
N ARG A 88 -17.08 -10.80 -4.28
CA ARG A 88 -18.41 -11.38 -4.49
C ARG A 88 -18.39 -12.87 -4.21
N LEU A 89 -19.37 -13.33 -3.45
CA LEU A 89 -19.60 -14.74 -3.15
C LEU A 89 -21.02 -15.10 -3.59
N LEU A 90 -21.16 -16.14 -4.40
CA LEU A 90 -22.47 -16.69 -4.77
C LEU A 90 -23.07 -17.50 -3.62
N GLU A 91 -22.21 -18.13 -2.83
CA GLU A 91 -22.59 -18.80 -1.58
C GLU A 91 -21.58 -18.49 -0.46
N PRO A 92 -22.00 -18.57 0.82
CA PRO A 92 -21.08 -18.40 1.93
C PRO A 92 -19.93 -19.41 1.88
N LEU A 93 -18.73 -18.96 2.23
CA LEU A 93 -17.61 -19.87 2.49
C LEU A 93 -17.98 -20.84 3.62
N LYS A 94 -17.66 -22.12 3.41
CA LYS A 94 -17.99 -23.23 4.33
C LYS A 94 -16.69 -23.97 4.66
N PRO A 95 -16.58 -24.58 5.84
CA PRO A 95 -15.46 -25.48 6.16
C PRO A 95 -15.30 -26.60 5.13
N GLY A 96 -14.07 -27.10 5.01
CA GLY A 96 -13.72 -28.18 4.10
C GLY A 96 -13.00 -27.69 2.83
N PRO A 97 -12.88 -28.56 1.83
CA PRO A 97 -12.09 -28.28 0.64
C PRO A 97 -12.77 -27.25 -0.27
N VAL A 98 -11.96 -26.31 -0.76
CA VAL A 98 -12.23 -25.36 -1.83
C VAL A 98 -11.22 -25.68 -2.93
N THR A 99 -11.70 -26.23 -4.02
CA THR A 99 -10.86 -26.76 -5.10
C THR A 99 -10.76 -25.76 -6.24
N GLY A 100 -9.53 -25.36 -6.55
CA GLY A 100 -9.27 -24.50 -7.70
C GLY A 100 -9.52 -23.04 -7.44
N ILE A 101 -8.57 -22.43 -6.74
CA ILE A 101 -8.46 -20.98 -6.71
C ILE A 101 -7.45 -20.57 -7.77
N THR A 102 -7.86 -19.77 -8.75
CA THR A 102 -6.96 -19.23 -9.77
C THR A 102 -6.74 -17.75 -9.57
N SER A 103 -5.48 -17.32 -9.60
CA SER A 103 -5.07 -15.92 -9.54
C SER A 103 -4.21 -15.60 -10.76
N ALA A 104 -4.46 -14.46 -11.40
CA ALA A 104 -3.59 -13.90 -12.43
C ALA A 104 -3.40 -12.41 -12.16
N CYS A 105 -2.17 -12.01 -11.86
CA CYS A 105 -1.81 -10.63 -11.58
C CYS A 105 -0.99 -10.05 -12.73
N SER A 106 -1.20 -8.78 -13.03
CA SER A 106 -0.40 -8.04 -14.02
C SER A 106 -0.11 -6.64 -13.52
N LEU A 107 0.89 -5.99 -14.11
CA LEU A 107 1.20 -4.59 -13.80
C LEU A 107 0.03 -3.71 -14.26
N SER A 108 -0.43 -2.81 -13.38
CA SER A 108 -1.46 -1.84 -13.73
C SER A 108 -0.92 -0.87 -14.79
N PRO A 109 -1.64 -0.66 -15.91
CA PRO A 109 -1.22 0.30 -16.93
C PRO A 109 -1.33 1.75 -16.44
N ASP A 110 -2.26 2.02 -15.51
CA ASP A 110 -2.59 3.38 -15.08
C ASP A 110 -1.84 3.82 -13.81
N GLU A 111 -1.34 2.87 -13.02
CA GLU A 111 -0.72 3.14 -11.72
C GLU A 111 0.70 2.55 -11.67
N PRO A 112 1.75 3.39 -11.78
CA PRO A 112 3.11 2.92 -11.61
C PRO A 112 3.29 2.32 -10.21
N HIS A 113 4.06 1.22 -10.13
CA HIS A 113 4.26 0.45 -8.89
C HIS A 113 3.02 -0.27 -8.33
N MET A 114 1.93 -0.37 -9.09
CA MET A 114 0.75 -1.14 -8.70
C MET A 114 0.57 -2.35 -9.60
N TYR A 115 0.33 -3.52 -9.01
CA TYR A 115 -0.14 -4.70 -9.71
C TYR A 115 -1.62 -4.91 -9.39
N ALA A 116 -2.37 -5.49 -10.32
CA ALA A 116 -3.76 -5.85 -10.11
C ALA A 116 -4.05 -7.20 -10.77
N GLY A 117 -4.95 -7.96 -10.16
CA GLY A 117 -5.36 -9.26 -10.68
C GLY A 117 -6.74 -9.65 -10.22
N ASP A 118 -7.32 -10.61 -10.92
CA ASP A 118 -8.58 -11.23 -10.53
C ASP A 118 -8.32 -12.61 -9.92
N LEU A 119 -9.18 -12.97 -8.98
CA LEU A 119 -9.10 -14.19 -8.21
C LEU A 119 -10.44 -14.91 -8.27
N TYR A 120 -10.46 -16.14 -8.79
CA TYR A 120 -11.68 -16.94 -8.90
C TYR A 120 -11.64 -18.07 -7.87
N ILE A 121 -12.74 -18.26 -7.16
CA ILE A 121 -12.90 -19.32 -6.16
C ILE A 121 -13.82 -20.36 -6.76
N LEU A 122 -13.30 -21.56 -7.01
CA LEU A 122 -14.08 -22.66 -7.55
C LEU A 122 -14.39 -23.71 -6.47
N ARG A 123 -15.48 -24.44 -6.70
CA ARG A 123 -15.86 -25.66 -5.98
C ARG A 123 -16.50 -26.60 -6.99
N GLU A 124 -15.95 -27.80 -7.12
CA GLU A 124 -16.48 -28.80 -8.07
C GLU A 124 -16.64 -28.23 -9.49
N ASP A 125 -15.65 -27.47 -9.96
CA ASP A 125 -15.62 -26.82 -11.29
C ASP A 125 -16.67 -25.71 -11.51
N GLN A 126 -17.35 -25.26 -10.44
CA GLN A 126 -18.24 -24.12 -10.47
C GLN A 126 -17.60 -22.93 -9.76
N ILE A 127 -17.66 -21.75 -10.38
CA ILE A 127 -17.27 -20.49 -9.72
C ILE A 127 -18.27 -20.22 -8.60
N VAL A 128 -17.79 -20.14 -7.36
CA VAL A 128 -18.59 -19.81 -6.16
C VAL A 128 -18.24 -18.45 -5.58
N GLY A 129 -17.15 -17.85 -6.03
CA GLY A 129 -16.73 -16.53 -5.59
C GLY A 129 -15.69 -15.90 -6.52
N MET A 130 -15.53 -14.59 -6.39
CA MET A 130 -14.59 -13.82 -7.19
C MET A 130 -14.11 -12.58 -6.43
N ILE A 131 -12.82 -12.29 -6.54
CA ILE A 131 -12.19 -11.04 -6.10
C ILE A 131 -11.74 -10.31 -7.36
N SER A 132 -12.30 -9.13 -7.64
CA SER A 132 -11.90 -8.33 -8.80
C SER A 132 -10.89 -7.27 -8.43
N GLN A 133 -9.90 -7.09 -9.31
CA GLN A 133 -8.88 -6.05 -9.20
C GLN A 133 -8.27 -6.02 -7.79
N LEU A 134 -7.85 -7.17 -7.30
CA LEU A 134 -7.06 -7.26 -6.08
C LEU A 134 -5.72 -6.60 -6.36
N LYS A 135 -5.50 -5.45 -5.72
CA LYS A 135 -4.34 -4.61 -5.97
C LYS A 135 -3.17 -5.01 -5.07
N PHE A 136 -1.96 -4.76 -5.55
CA PHE A 136 -0.71 -4.94 -4.81
C PHE A 136 0.25 -3.78 -5.10
N ARG A 137 0.53 -2.99 -4.08
CA ARG A 137 1.51 -1.92 -4.15
C ARG A 137 2.90 -2.49 -3.94
N LYS A 138 3.81 -2.21 -4.89
CA LYS A 138 5.24 -2.50 -4.77
C LYS A 138 5.88 -1.50 -3.80
N VAL A 139 6.46 -1.99 -2.72
CA VAL A 139 7.05 -1.18 -1.66
C VAL A 139 8.52 -1.57 -1.47
N PRO A 140 9.47 -0.61 -1.45
CA PRO A 140 10.88 -0.91 -1.16
C PRO A 140 11.05 -1.51 0.22
N ARG A 141 11.80 -2.62 0.33
CA ARG A 141 12.03 -3.30 1.63
C ARG A 141 12.73 -2.42 2.65
N LEU A 142 13.49 -1.43 2.21
CA LEU A 142 14.12 -0.45 3.09
C LEU A 142 13.09 0.27 4.01
N LEU A 143 11.83 0.37 3.57
CA LEU A 143 10.74 0.98 4.35
C LEU A 143 10.01 0.00 5.30
N MET A 144 10.40 -1.28 5.38
CA MET A 144 9.71 -2.25 6.24
C MET A 144 9.69 -1.81 7.70
N ASP A 145 10.84 -1.38 8.23
CA ASP A 145 10.93 -0.96 9.63
C ASP A 145 10.06 0.28 9.88
N ARG A 146 9.94 1.17 8.89
CA ARG A 146 9.12 2.39 9.02
C ARG A 146 7.62 2.09 9.06
N PHE A 147 7.16 1.05 8.38
CA PHE A 147 5.75 0.66 8.38
C PHE A 147 5.35 -0.32 9.49
N PHE A 148 6.23 -1.28 9.81
CA PHE A 148 5.88 -2.43 10.65
C PHE A 148 6.62 -2.50 11.97
N SER A 149 7.62 -1.64 12.20
CA SER A 149 8.14 -1.52 13.57
C SER A 149 7.04 -0.90 14.42
N PRO A 150 6.74 -1.49 15.59
CA PRO A 150 5.99 -0.79 16.61
C PRO A 150 6.66 0.56 16.77
N ARG A 151 5.92 1.67 16.63
CA ARG A 151 6.42 2.99 17.00
C ARG A 151 6.90 2.80 18.42
N ALA A 152 8.23 2.75 18.62
CA ALA A 152 8.79 2.53 19.93
C ALA A 152 8.07 3.52 20.81
N ALA A 153 7.28 3.04 21.77
CA ALA A 153 6.72 3.88 22.80
C ALA A 153 7.91 4.71 23.23
N ALA A 154 7.86 6.02 22.94
CA ALA A 154 8.99 6.90 23.16
C ALA A 154 9.48 6.56 24.55
N LYS A 155 10.69 6.00 24.65
CA LYS A 155 11.31 5.75 25.94
C LYS A 155 11.60 7.14 26.46
N GLU A 156 10.58 7.77 27.03
CA GLU A 156 10.76 8.75 28.08
C GLU A 156 11.62 8.04 29.10
N ALA A 157 12.87 8.46 29.16
CA ALA A 157 13.75 8.20 30.27
C ALA A 157 13.12 8.83 31.51
N SER A 158 12.19 8.11 32.15
CA SER A 158 11.81 8.37 33.52
C SER A 158 12.69 7.50 34.40
N SER A 159 13.60 8.18 35.08
CA SER A 159 14.50 7.66 36.09
C SER A 159 13.77 6.77 37.09
N THR A 160 14.39 5.63 37.36
CA THR A 160 14.20 4.77 38.53
C THR A 160 13.82 5.52 39.80
N ALA A 161 12.64 5.23 40.34
CA ALA A 161 12.38 5.30 41.77
C ALA A 161 11.61 4.04 42.18
N VAL A 162 12.36 3.13 42.82
CA VAL A 162 11.91 1.93 43.48
C VAL A 162 11.11 2.32 44.72
N VAL A 163 9.85 1.88 44.84
CA VAL A 163 9.24 1.64 46.16
C VAL A 163 8.39 0.37 46.11
N ALA A 164 8.55 -0.41 47.17
CA ALA A 164 8.23 -1.81 47.30
C ALA A 164 6.74 -2.18 47.35
N SER A 165 6.50 -3.42 46.94
CA SER A 165 5.28 -4.20 47.10
C SER A 165 4.98 -4.58 48.55
N VAL A 166 3.71 -4.56 48.94
CA VAL A 166 3.15 -5.42 50.01
C VAL A 166 1.86 -6.07 49.48
N PRO A 167 1.66 -7.39 49.66
CA PRO A 167 0.52 -8.13 49.10
C PRO A 167 -0.67 -8.16 50.06
N ALA A 168 -1.89 -8.13 49.52
CA ALA A 168 -3.08 -8.56 50.26
C ALA A 168 -4.06 -9.30 49.34
N THR A 169 -4.20 -10.58 49.64
CA THR A 169 -5.15 -11.57 49.13
C THR A 169 -6.58 -11.21 49.47
N THR A 170 -7.55 -11.44 48.56
CA THR A 170 -8.77 -12.25 48.77
C THR A 170 -9.75 -12.10 47.61
N SER A 171 -10.32 -13.24 47.21
CA SER A 171 -11.50 -13.46 46.37
C SER A 171 -12.51 -14.26 47.21
N PRO A 172 -13.74 -14.61 46.76
CA PRO A 172 -14.68 -13.99 45.81
C PRO A 172 -16.12 -13.88 46.37
N THR A 173 -16.97 -12.98 45.86
CA THR A 173 -18.44 -13.15 45.98
C THR A 173 -19.22 -12.48 44.85
N ALA A 174 -19.90 -13.29 44.04
CA ALA A 174 -21.17 -12.98 43.37
C ALA A 174 -22.30 -13.60 44.25
N PRO A 175 -23.59 -13.18 44.22
CA PRO A 175 -24.37 -12.95 43.00
C PRO A 175 -25.47 -11.85 43.08
N SER A 176 -26.06 -11.49 41.94
CA SER A 176 -27.50 -11.67 41.66
C SER A 176 -28.03 -10.68 40.61
N ALA A 177 -28.92 -11.23 39.79
CA ALA A 177 -29.63 -10.65 38.67
C ALA A 177 -30.54 -9.47 39.00
N MET A 178 -30.76 -8.57 38.02
CA MET A 178 -32.11 -8.20 37.59
C MET A 178 -32.15 -7.41 36.26
N LYS A 179 -32.89 -7.99 35.32
CA LYS A 179 -33.90 -7.40 34.41
C LYS A 179 -33.63 -6.14 33.57
N SER A 180 -33.79 -6.39 32.26
CA SER A 180 -34.61 -5.69 31.26
C SER A 180 -34.50 -4.18 31.11
N THR A 181 -34.16 -3.75 29.90
CA THR A 181 -34.99 -2.81 29.13
C THR A 181 -34.56 -2.84 27.68
N GLY A 182 -35.53 -3.07 26.80
CA GLY A 182 -35.34 -2.94 25.35
C GLY A 182 -35.28 -1.48 24.97
N ILE A 183 -34.46 -1.16 23.96
CA ILE A 183 -34.54 0.11 23.24
C ILE A 183 -34.43 -0.23 21.75
N SER A 184 -35.50 0.15 21.06
CA SER A 184 -35.77 -0.04 19.64
C SER A 184 -34.83 0.80 18.76
N LEU A 185 -34.56 0.28 17.57
CA LEU A 185 -33.97 1.02 16.44
C LEU A 185 -34.97 2.06 15.89
N PRO A 186 -34.52 3.25 15.50
CA PRO A 186 -35.19 4.04 14.49
C PRO A 186 -34.64 3.68 13.10
N ALA A 187 -35.56 3.29 12.21
CA ALA A 187 -35.35 3.25 10.77
C ALA A 187 -35.15 4.67 10.24
N SER A 188 -34.15 4.86 9.37
CA SER A 188 -34.05 6.06 8.53
C SER A 188 -34.30 5.65 7.09
N GLN A 189 -35.28 6.33 6.52
CA GLN A 189 -35.85 6.11 5.20
C GLN A 189 -34.92 6.58 4.09
N GLU A 190 -35.00 5.83 3.00
CA GLU A 190 -34.51 6.09 1.66
C GLU A 190 -35.10 7.39 1.10
N GLN A 191 -34.27 8.31 0.61
CA GLN A 191 -34.67 9.35 -0.34
C GLN A 191 -33.58 9.60 -1.37
N LEU A 192 -33.86 9.18 -2.61
CA LEU A 192 -33.19 9.60 -3.84
C LEU A 192 -33.38 11.10 -4.10
N PRO A 193 -32.42 11.75 -4.77
CA PRO A 193 -32.72 12.83 -5.70
C PRO A 193 -32.39 12.40 -7.13
N GLN A 194 -33.43 12.23 -7.95
CA GLN A 194 -33.35 12.39 -9.41
C GLN A 194 -33.38 13.88 -9.75
N SER A 195 -32.52 14.32 -10.67
CA SER A 195 -32.84 15.44 -11.56
C SER A 195 -32.24 15.18 -12.93
N THR A 196 -33.11 15.32 -13.92
CA THR A 196 -32.96 15.09 -15.36
C THR A 196 -32.18 16.21 -16.07
N PRO A 197 -31.79 15.99 -17.35
CA PRO A 197 -30.80 16.79 -18.04
C PRO A 197 -31.42 17.97 -18.82
N SER A 198 -30.66 19.05 -18.97
CA SER A 198 -30.95 20.11 -19.94
C SER A 198 -29.87 20.15 -21.02
N SER A 199 -30.32 20.01 -22.26
CA SER A 199 -29.58 20.09 -23.51
C SER A 199 -29.58 21.51 -24.11
N LEU A 200 -28.83 21.66 -25.23
CA LEU A 200 -28.81 22.75 -26.23
C LEU A 200 -27.77 23.85 -25.92
N SER A 201 -26.96 24.38 -26.83
CA SER A 201 -26.78 24.20 -28.28
C SER A 201 -25.44 24.83 -28.69
N ALA A 202 -24.99 24.47 -29.90
CA ALA A 202 -23.81 24.92 -30.62
C ALA A 202 -23.69 26.45 -30.83
N GLY A 203 -22.45 26.90 -31.02
CA GLY A 203 -22.11 28.25 -31.49
C GLY A 203 -20.62 28.38 -31.80
N SER A 204 -20.26 28.15 -33.06
CA SER A 204 -18.96 28.39 -33.70
C SER A 204 -18.56 29.86 -33.73
N SER A 205 -17.27 30.18 -33.59
CA SER A 205 -16.61 31.35 -34.21
C SER A 205 -15.08 31.21 -34.18
N GLU A 206 -14.48 30.97 -35.34
CA GLU A 206 -13.12 31.43 -35.66
C GLU A 206 -13.15 32.96 -35.90
N PRO A 207 -11.99 33.63 -35.77
CA PRO A 207 -11.41 34.20 -36.99
C PRO A 207 -9.88 34.01 -37.09
N SER A 208 -9.41 34.05 -38.33
CA SER A 208 -8.00 34.02 -38.76
C SER A 208 -7.48 35.40 -39.17
N LEU A 209 -6.15 35.48 -39.37
CA LEU A 209 -5.30 36.50 -40.06
C LEU A 209 -4.92 37.71 -39.19
N ASP A 210 -3.69 38.25 -39.11
CA ASP A 210 -2.39 38.21 -39.82
C ASP A 210 -1.31 38.54 -38.75
N GLY A 211 -0.07 38.05 -38.78
CA GLY A 211 1.03 38.59 -39.59
C GLY A 211 1.72 39.82 -38.95
N ALA A 212 2.84 39.63 -38.23
CA ALA A 212 4.06 40.47 -38.24
C ALA A 212 4.93 40.33 -36.96
N GLU A 213 6.19 39.93 -37.21
CA GLU A 213 7.45 40.41 -36.63
C GLU A 213 7.70 40.47 -35.11
N THR A 214 8.71 39.67 -34.76
CA THR A 214 9.60 39.64 -33.60
C THR A 214 9.94 41.02 -33.01
N PRO A 215 9.94 41.11 -31.67
CA PRO A 215 11.12 41.58 -30.97
C PRO A 215 11.65 40.48 -30.04
N GLU A 216 12.97 40.27 -30.05
CA GLU A 216 13.69 39.46 -29.06
C GLU A 216 13.35 39.98 -27.65
N GLU A 217 12.43 39.29 -26.99
CA GLU A 217 12.21 39.39 -25.56
C GLU A 217 13.06 38.30 -24.91
N LYS A 218 14.05 38.74 -24.14
CA LYS A 218 14.99 37.91 -23.37
C LYS A 218 14.30 36.65 -22.85
N GLU A 219 14.78 35.51 -23.30
CA GLU A 219 14.66 34.26 -22.55
C GLU A 219 14.97 34.57 -21.08
N PRO A 220 14.11 34.22 -20.12
CA PRO A 220 14.58 34.06 -18.76
C PRO A 220 15.66 32.98 -18.85
N ALA A 221 16.86 33.33 -18.42
CA ALA A 221 17.97 32.40 -18.31
C ALA A 221 17.42 31.07 -17.78
N ALA A 222 17.54 30.01 -18.59
CA ALA A 222 17.38 28.65 -18.12
C ALA A 222 18.10 28.58 -16.78
N GLY A 223 17.33 28.30 -15.73
CA GLY A 223 17.83 28.17 -14.38
C GLY A 223 18.71 26.93 -14.31
N CYS A 224 19.91 27.01 -14.89
CA CYS A 224 21.00 26.15 -14.55
C CYS A 224 21.22 26.35 -13.06
N ILE A 225 20.94 25.29 -12.32
CA ILE A 225 21.51 25.09 -11.00
C ILE A 225 23.01 25.41 -11.15
N PRO A 226 23.58 26.39 -10.41
CA PRO A 226 25.03 26.54 -10.36
C PRO A 226 25.62 25.20 -9.96
N GLU A 227 26.81 24.81 -10.44
CA GLU A 227 27.42 23.51 -10.10
C GLU A 227 27.30 23.24 -8.59
N VAL A 228 26.32 22.41 -8.21
CA VAL A 228 25.91 22.28 -6.82
C VAL A 228 26.90 21.33 -6.18
N SER A 229 28.04 21.87 -5.76
CA SER A 229 29.06 21.11 -5.04
C SER A 229 28.64 20.90 -3.58
N GLY A 230 29.05 19.79 -2.97
CA GLY A 230 28.78 19.52 -1.55
C GLY A 230 27.51 18.73 -1.28
N VAL A 231 26.83 19.04 -0.17
CA VAL A 231 25.66 18.29 0.32
C VAL A 231 24.47 18.34 -0.65
N PRO A 232 24.09 19.50 -1.22
CA PRO A 232 22.92 19.54 -2.08
C PRO A 232 23.18 18.81 -3.42
N GLY A 233 24.41 18.80 -3.95
CA GLY A 233 24.78 18.01 -5.12
C GLY A 233 24.60 16.51 -4.92
N LYS A 234 25.12 15.97 -3.81
CA LYS A 234 24.94 14.56 -3.44
C LYS A 234 23.47 14.20 -3.23
N CYS A 235 22.68 15.13 -2.70
CA CYS A 235 21.23 14.94 -2.56
C CYS A 235 20.55 14.85 -3.94
N LEU A 236 20.91 15.73 -4.89
CA LEU A 236 20.40 15.69 -6.26
C LEU A 236 20.80 14.42 -7.01
N GLU A 237 22.05 13.96 -6.85
CA GLU A 237 22.52 12.68 -7.40
C GLU A 237 21.70 11.50 -6.88
N LEU A 238 21.38 11.48 -5.59
CA LEU A 238 20.55 10.45 -4.98
C LEU A 238 19.12 10.50 -5.50
N ILE A 239 18.52 11.69 -5.61
CA ILE A 239 17.18 11.87 -6.17
C ILE A 239 17.13 11.41 -7.63
N ALA A 240 18.12 11.80 -8.44
CA ALA A 240 18.26 11.38 -9.82
C ALA A 240 18.31 9.85 -9.94
N HIS A 241 19.14 9.20 -9.10
CA HIS A 241 19.26 7.74 -9.07
C HIS A 241 17.94 7.05 -8.71
N GLU A 242 17.21 7.53 -7.70
CA GLU A 242 15.94 6.90 -7.27
C GLU A 242 14.77 7.16 -8.23
N THR A 243 14.76 8.32 -8.89
CA THR A 243 13.73 8.67 -9.89
C THR A 243 14.05 8.11 -11.27
N GLY A 244 15.28 7.63 -11.50
CA GLY A 244 15.75 7.18 -12.80
C GLY A 244 15.93 8.33 -13.81
N LEU A 245 16.08 9.56 -13.33
CA LEU A 245 16.27 10.77 -14.12
C LEU A 245 17.76 11.15 -14.17
N SER A 246 18.15 11.97 -15.15
CA SER A 246 19.47 12.60 -15.11
C SER A 246 19.47 13.76 -14.11
N VAL A 247 20.61 14.03 -13.47
CA VAL A 247 20.78 15.23 -12.62
C VAL A 247 20.46 16.52 -13.40
N THR A 248 20.68 16.51 -14.71
CA THR A 248 20.33 17.63 -15.61
C THR A 248 18.84 17.86 -15.76
N ASP A 249 18.01 16.83 -15.53
CA ASP A 249 16.55 16.90 -15.64
C ASP A 249 15.92 17.47 -14.35
N LEU A 250 16.70 17.56 -13.27
CA LEU A 250 16.29 18.14 -11.99
C LEU A 250 16.45 19.66 -11.99
N THR A 251 15.68 20.36 -12.84
CA THR A 251 15.72 21.83 -12.91
C THR A 251 15.17 22.47 -11.65
N ALA A 252 15.63 23.70 -11.33
CA ALA A 252 15.27 24.37 -10.07
C ALA A 252 13.76 24.61 -9.89
N ASP A 253 13.01 24.75 -10.99
CA ASP A 253 11.57 24.97 -11.04
C ASP A 253 10.75 23.67 -11.09
N ALA A 254 11.38 22.51 -11.36
CA ALA A 254 10.69 21.23 -11.41
C ALA A 254 10.10 20.87 -10.05
N THR A 255 8.84 20.45 -10.03
CA THR A 255 8.19 19.98 -8.81
C THR A 255 8.47 18.51 -8.55
N PHE A 256 8.61 18.13 -7.28
CA PHE A 256 8.84 16.74 -6.89
C PHE A 256 7.73 15.79 -7.38
N VAL A 257 6.48 16.25 -7.43
CA VAL A 257 5.36 15.47 -7.98
C VAL A 257 5.53 15.16 -9.47
N GLN A 258 5.99 16.13 -10.27
CA GLN A 258 6.25 15.93 -11.70
C GLN A 258 7.43 14.97 -11.93
N LEU A 259 8.40 14.97 -11.03
CA LEU A 259 9.58 14.09 -11.06
C LEU A 259 9.28 12.68 -10.52
N GLY A 260 8.02 12.36 -10.19
CA GLY A 260 7.63 11.06 -9.66
C GLY A 260 7.95 10.84 -8.18
N VAL A 261 8.30 11.91 -7.45
CA VAL A 261 8.49 11.85 -6.00
C VAL A 261 7.14 11.99 -5.31
N ASP A 262 6.44 10.87 -5.17
CA ASP A 262 5.18 10.75 -4.43
C ASP A 262 5.39 10.55 -2.91
N SER A 263 4.31 10.25 -2.18
CA SER A 263 4.40 10.00 -0.74
C SER A 263 5.25 8.77 -0.37
N LEU A 264 5.36 7.78 -1.26
CA LEU A 264 6.21 6.60 -1.01
C LEU A 264 7.67 6.91 -1.36
N MET A 265 7.92 7.53 -2.51
CA MET A 265 9.26 7.93 -2.93
C MET A 265 9.87 8.97 -1.98
N SER A 266 9.09 9.91 -1.46
CA SER A 266 9.58 10.83 -0.41
C SER A 266 10.02 10.11 0.86
N LEU A 267 9.37 8.99 1.24
CA LEU A 267 9.83 8.14 2.35
C LEU A 267 11.14 7.42 2.01
N VAL A 268 11.26 6.89 0.77
CA VAL A 268 12.48 6.25 0.26
C VAL A 268 13.65 7.22 0.32
N LEU A 269 13.48 8.42 -0.25
CA LEU A 269 14.50 9.46 -0.28
C LEU A 269 14.91 9.86 1.13
N SER A 270 13.96 10.13 2.03
CA SER A 270 14.27 10.44 3.43
C SER A 270 15.14 9.38 4.11
N GLU A 271 14.81 8.11 3.91
CA GLU A 271 15.52 7.02 4.57
C GLU A 271 16.93 6.83 3.98
N LYS A 272 17.07 6.99 2.65
CA LYS A 272 18.36 6.93 1.95
C LYS A 272 19.26 8.12 2.25
N LEU A 273 18.72 9.34 2.28
CA LEU A 273 19.45 10.54 2.69
C LEU A 273 20.04 10.38 4.09
N ARG A 274 19.28 9.77 5.00
CA ARG A 274 19.77 9.42 6.34
C ARG A 274 20.86 8.34 6.31
N SER A 275 20.66 7.24 5.59
CA SER A 275 21.61 6.11 5.63
C SER A 275 22.89 6.35 4.83
N GLU A 276 22.81 7.07 3.71
CA GLU A 276 23.93 7.25 2.77
C GLU A 276 24.66 8.58 2.99
N LEU A 277 23.93 9.66 3.30
CA LEU A 277 24.49 11.01 3.50
C LEU A 277 24.49 11.46 4.96
N GLY A 278 23.87 10.70 5.87
CA GLY A 278 23.73 11.09 7.27
C GLY A 278 22.73 12.23 7.51
N LEU A 279 21.90 12.57 6.53
CA LEU A 279 20.96 13.70 6.60
C LEU A 279 19.59 13.25 7.10
N GLU A 280 19.19 13.73 8.29
CA GLU A 280 17.87 13.44 8.85
C GLU A 280 16.79 14.37 8.29
N ILE A 281 16.34 14.09 7.06
CA ILE A 281 15.30 14.86 6.38
C ILE A 281 13.96 14.13 6.48
N LYS A 282 12.94 14.81 7.03
CA LYS A 282 11.58 14.26 7.08
C LYS A 282 10.94 14.28 5.69
N SER A 283 10.14 13.26 5.38
CA SER A 283 9.46 13.16 4.08
C SER A 283 8.47 14.31 3.83
N SER A 284 7.98 14.98 4.88
CA SER A 284 7.15 16.18 4.76
C SER A 284 7.91 17.37 4.15
N LEU A 285 9.25 17.38 4.22
CA LEU A 285 10.05 18.46 3.63
C LEU A 285 9.82 18.55 2.12
N PHE A 286 9.59 17.44 1.42
CA PHE A 286 9.28 17.45 -0.01
C PHE A 286 7.91 18.07 -0.33
N LEU A 287 7.04 18.26 0.67
CA LEU A 287 5.78 19.01 0.55
C LEU A 287 5.97 20.49 0.90
N GLU A 288 6.83 20.79 1.87
CA GLU A 288 7.17 22.15 2.31
C GLU A 288 8.09 22.86 1.31
N CYS A 289 8.98 22.11 0.67
CA CYS A 289 9.87 22.49 -0.42
C CYS A 289 9.38 21.78 -1.70
N PRO A 290 8.38 22.31 -2.42
CA PRO A 290 7.74 21.60 -3.52
C PRO A 290 8.62 21.46 -4.77
N THR A 291 9.65 22.30 -4.91
CA THR A 291 10.56 22.31 -6.06
C THR A 291 11.98 21.90 -5.69
N VAL A 292 12.73 21.43 -6.69
CA VAL A 292 14.16 21.12 -6.54
C VAL A 292 14.94 22.32 -6.00
N GLY A 293 14.67 23.53 -6.50
CA GLY A 293 15.33 24.75 -6.06
C GLY A 293 15.02 25.12 -4.60
N ASN A 294 13.80 24.86 -4.12
CA ASN A 294 13.48 25.05 -2.71
C ASN A 294 14.27 24.09 -1.81
N LEU A 295 14.38 22.83 -2.22
CA LEU A 295 15.15 21.83 -1.49
C LEU A 295 16.64 22.17 -1.46
N THR A 296 17.24 22.56 -2.59
CA THR A 296 18.67 22.93 -2.63
C THR A 296 18.97 24.13 -1.75
N CYS A 297 18.12 25.17 -1.80
CA CYS A 297 18.25 26.33 -0.92
C CYS A 297 18.14 25.95 0.56
N TRP A 298 17.20 25.08 0.92
CA TRP A 298 17.07 24.58 2.28
C TRP A 298 18.31 23.79 2.71
N LEU A 299 18.86 22.94 1.84
CA LEU A 299 20.06 22.16 2.13
C LEU A 299 21.29 23.06 2.34
N GLU A 300 21.48 24.08 1.51
CA GLU A 300 22.58 25.05 1.67
C GLU A 300 22.49 25.83 3.00
N GLN A 301 21.28 26.07 3.48
CA GLN A 301 21.06 26.83 4.70
C GLN A 301 21.19 25.99 5.98
N TYR A 302 20.84 24.71 5.93
CA TYR A 302 20.64 23.87 7.12
C TYR A 302 21.50 22.61 7.20
N CYS A 303 22.31 22.30 6.19
CA CYS A 303 23.16 21.10 6.14
C CYS A 303 24.61 21.44 5.76
#